data_AF-A0A950FIJ1-F1
#
_entry.id   AF-A0A950FIJ1-F1
#
_cell.length_a   1.000
_cell.length_b   1.000
_cell.length_c   1.000
_cell.angle_alpha   90.00
_cell.angle_beta   90.00
_cell.angle_gamma   90.00
#
_symmetry.space_group_name_H-M   'P 1'
#
loop_
_entity.id
_entity.type
_entity.pdbx_description
1 polymer ?
#
loop_
_entity_poly.entity_id
_entity_poly.type
_entity_poly.pdbx_seq_one_letter_code
_entity_poly.pdbx_strand_id
1 'polypeptide(L)'
;MHLLLSTIALRPYVFVFLASFLFISLVNFGMRTTLLFGALTYGVGLACEYSSVHNGFPFGLYHYVEITRGQEIWVLGVPLFDSISYTFLAFASYTVALILCSPLYRRGRDLRVLDTWGIRQSPRVWLMAALFMVMVDMVVDPLSVLGERWFLGRIFWYDPPG
;
A
#
# COMPACT_ATOMS: atom_id res chain seq x y z
N MET A 1 9.97 -12.94 -18.48
CA MET A 1 10.04 -11.54 -18.99
C MET A 1 8.69 -11.03 -19.49
N HIS A 2 7.91 -11.84 -20.22
CA HIS A 2 6.57 -11.45 -20.71
C HIS A 2 5.60 -11.03 -19.58
N LEU A 3 5.50 -11.83 -18.50
CA LEU A 3 4.63 -11.54 -17.34
C LEU A 3 4.94 -10.22 -16.61
N LEU A 4 6.23 -9.90 -16.40
CA LEU A 4 6.65 -8.65 -15.75
C LEU A 4 6.24 -7.44 -16.60
N LEU A 5 6.52 -7.48 -17.90
CA LEU A 5 6.16 -6.41 -18.83
C LEU A 5 4.65 -6.25 -18.94
N SER A 6 3.89 -7.35 -19.00
CA SER A 6 2.43 -7.34 -18.99
C SER A 6 1.88 -6.76 -17.68
N THR A 7 2.46 -7.11 -16.52
CA THR A 7 2.05 -6.55 -15.23
C THR A 7 2.28 -5.03 -15.18
N ILE A 8 3.43 -4.56 -15.69
CA ILE A 8 3.74 -3.12 -15.77
C ILE A 8 2.78 -2.40 -16.73
N ALA A 9 2.47 -2.99 -17.88
CA ALA A 9 1.57 -2.41 -18.87
C ALA A 9 0.11 -2.37 -18.40
N LEU A 10 -0.35 -3.37 -17.65
CA LEU A 10 -1.70 -3.43 -17.08
C LEU A 10 -1.89 -2.46 -15.92
N ARG A 11 -0.84 -2.24 -15.12
CA ARG A 11 -0.92 -1.51 -13.84
C ARG A 11 0.18 -0.43 -13.71
N PRO A 12 0.33 0.50 -14.67
CA PRO A 12 1.44 1.47 -14.66
C PRO A 12 1.45 2.33 -13.39
N TYR A 13 0.27 2.63 -12.85
CA TYR A 13 0.11 3.42 -11.62
C TYR A 13 0.78 2.77 -10.40
N VAL A 14 0.69 1.44 -10.24
CA VAL A 14 1.32 0.72 -9.11
C VAL A 14 2.83 0.90 -9.14
N PHE A 15 3.45 0.80 -10.31
CA PHE A 15 4.89 0.97 -10.47
C PHE A 15 5.33 2.43 -10.32
N VAL A 16 4.50 3.39 -10.72
CA VAL A 16 4.76 4.83 -10.46
C VAL A 16 4.74 5.11 -8.96
N PHE A 17 3.76 4.60 -8.22
CA PHE A 17 3.71 4.75 -6.76
C PHE A 17 4.85 4.02 -6.07
N LEU A 18 5.18 2.80 -6.50
CA LEU A 18 6.31 2.04 -5.99
C LEU A 18 7.64 2.77 -6.23
N ALA A 19 7.86 3.29 -7.43
CA ALA A 19 9.07 4.05 -7.75
C ALA A 19 9.16 5.34 -6.92
N SER A 20 8.03 6.03 -6.73
CA SER A 20 7.96 7.23 -5.88
C SER A 20 8.29 6.90 -4.43
N PHE A 21 7.71 5.82 -3.88
CA PHE A 21 8.05 5.30 -2.56
C PHE A 21 9.54 5.00 -2.45
N LEU A 22 10.09 4.21 -3.38
CA LEU A 22 11.49 3.80 -3.35
C LEU A 22 12.41 5.03 -3.39
N PHE A 23 12.16 5.98 -4.29
CA PHE A 23 12.96 7.18 -4.43
C PHE A 23 12.92 8.03 -3.15
N ILE A 24 11.72 8.38 -2.67
CA ILE A 24 11.56 9.24 -1.48
C ILE A 24 12.12 8.54 -0.25
N SER A 25 11.82 7.26 -0.06
CA SER A 25 12.26 6.50 1.10
C SER A 25 13.79 6.34 1.12
N LEU A 26 14.39 6.02 -0.03
CA LEU A 26 15.83 5.83 -0.14
C LEU A 26 16.60 7.13 0.17
N VAL A 27 16.09 8.27 -0.32
CA VAL A 27 16.71 9.58 -0.08
C VAL A 27 16.57 10.02 1.38
N ASN A 28 15.42 9.78 2.03
CA ASN A 28 15.14 10.31 3.38
C ASN A 28 15.53 9.38 4.53
N PHE A 29 15.48 8.05 4.32
CA PHE A 29 15.66 7.05 5.37
C PHE A 29 16.78 6.05 5.09
N GLY A 30 17.30 6.03 3.86
CA GLY A 30 18.39 5.16 3.44
C GLY A 30 17.96 3.73 3.12
N MET A 31 18.84 3.02 2.39
CA MET A 31 18.52 1.72 1.77
C MET A 31 18.07 0.64 2.75
N ARG A 32 18.73 0.54 3.91
CA ARG A 32 18.41 -0.48 4.91
C ARG A 32 16.98 -0.32 5.43
N THR A 33 16.60 0.91 5.78
CA THR A 33 15.26 1.22 6.29
C THR A 33 14.20 1.00 5.22
N THR A 34 14.47 1.43 3.97
CA THR A 34 13.55 1.24 2.84
C THR A 34 13.29 -0.24 2.57
N LEU A 35 14.33 -1.07 2.56
CA LEU A 35 14.20 -2.51 2.34
C LEU A 35 13.48 -3.21 3.49
N LEU A 36 13.83 -2.90 4.74
CA LEU A 36 13.15 -3.46 5.91
C LEU A 36 11.67 -3.07 5.95
N PHE A 37 11.37 -1.78 5.76
CA PHE A 37 10.00 -1.28 5.72
C PHE A 37 9.22 -1.93 4.58
N GLY A 38 9.80 -2.01 3.38
CA GLY A 38 9.19 -2.63 2.22
C GLY A 38 8.89 -4.11 2.47
N ALA A 39 9.87 -4.88 2.94
CA ALA A 39 9.71 -6.30 3.21
C ALA A 39 8.66 -6.57 4.32
N LEU A 40 8.66 -5.79 5.40
CA LEU A 40 7.71 -5.94 6.49
C LEU A 40 6.28 -5.61 6.06
N THR A 41 6.07 -4.45 5.42
CA THR A 41 4.74 -4.03 4.99
C THR A 41 4.17 -4.93 3.90
N TYR A 42 5.00 -5.34 2.95
CA TYR A 42 4.62 -6.33 1.94
C TYR A 42 4.27 -7.67 2.58
N GLY A 43 5.09 -8.16 3.51
CA GLY A 43 4.86 -9.43 4.19
C GLY A 43 3.57 -9.43 5.02
N VAL A 44 3.30 -8.35 5.75
CA VAL A 44 2.05 -8.18 6.51
C VAL A 44 0.85 -8.08 5.56
N GLY A 45 0.93 -7.26 4.51
CA GLY A 45 -0.13 -7.15 3.51
C GLY A 45 -0.45 -8.49 2.87
N LEU A 46 0.58 -9.21 2.38
CA LEU A 46 0.41 -10.54 1.81
C LEU A 46 -0.18 -11.55 2.81
N ALA A 47 0.19 -11.48 4.09
CA ALA A 47 -0.36 -12.35 5.12
C ALA A 47 -1.84 -12.04 5.39
N CYS A 48 -2.22 -10.75 5.44
CA CYS A 48 -3.61 -10.31 5.59
C CYS A 48 -4.46 -10.71 4.39
N GLU A 49 -3.95 -10.51 3.18
CA GLU A 49 -4.57 -10.92 1.92
C GLU A 49 -4.79 -12.43 1.87
N TYR A 50 -3.72 -13.19 2.10
CA TYR A 50 -3.78 -14.64 2.13
C TYR A 50 -4.77 -15.13 3.17
N SER A 51 -4.75 -14.57 4.38
CA SER A 51 -5.69 -14.90 5.44
C SER A 51 -7.14 -14.54 5.06
N SER A 52 -7.36 -13.41 4.37
CA SER A 52 -8.71 -12.98 4.00
C SER A 52 -9.32 -13.87 2.92
N VAL A 53 -8.53 -14.28 1.93
CA VAL A 53 -8.98 -15.21 0.87
C VAL A 53 -9.30 -16.61 1.42
N HIS A 54 -8.67 -17.05 2.52
CA HIS A 54 -8.88 -18.39 3.09
C HIS A 54 -9.87 -18.43 4.27
N ASN A 55 -9.79 -17.45 5.16
CA ASN A 55 -10.51 -17.41 6.44
C ASN A 55 -11.44 -16.20 6.57
N GLY A 56 -11.41 -15.25 5.64
CA GLY A 56 -12.24 -14.04 5.67
C GLY A 56 -11.79 -12.97 6.68
N PHE A 57 -10.60 -13.08 7.27
CA PHE A 57 -10.05 -12.09 8.22
C PHE A 57 -8.68 -11.60 7.75
N PRO A 58 -8.36 -10.28 7.80
CA PRO A 58 -9.14 -9.20 8.42
C PRO A 58 -10.17 -8.50 7.52
N PHE A 59 -10.12 -8.66 6.19
CA PHE A 59 -10.87 -7.80 5.26
C PHE A 59 -12.24 -8.36 4.82
N GLY A 60 -12.65 -9.51 5.35
CA GLY A 60 -13.81 -10.26 4.84
C GLY A 60 -13.37 -11.33 3.84
N LEU A 61 -14.29 -12.24 3.52
CA LEU A 61 -14.05 -13.30 2.53
C LEU A 61 -14.33 -12.75 1.13
N TYR A 62 -13.32 -12.74 0.28
CA TYR A 62 -13.43 -12.33 -1.12
C TYR A 62 -12.58 -13.22 -2.02
N HIS A 63 -12.95 -13.22 -3.29
CA HIS A 63 -12.29 -14.00 -4.32
C HIS A 63 -11.77 -13.09 -5.44
N TYR A 64 -10.49 -13.21 -5.72
CA TYR A 64 -9.86 -12.55 -6.86
C TYR A 64 -10.37 -13.13 -8.18
N VAL A 65 -10.60 -12.25 -9.15
CA VAL A 65 -11.01 -12.67 -10.49
C VAL A 65 -9.81 -13.30 -11.21
N GLU A 66 -9.88 -14.59 -11.52
CA GLU A 66 -8.78 -15.33 -12.13
C GLU A 66 -8.53 -15.03 -13.62
N ILE A 67 -9.29 -14.11 -14.23
CA ILE A 67 -9.17 -13.78 -15.66
C ILE A 67 -7.76 -13.23 -16.00
N THR A 68 -7.08 -12.59 -15.04
CA THR A 68 -5.68 -12.12 -15.18
C THR A 68 -4.63 -13.15 -14.75
N ARG A 69 -5.05 -14.36 -14.35
CA ARG A 69 -4.14 -15.45 -13.95
C ARG A 69 -3.36 -15.91 -15.18
N GLY A 70 -2.06 -15.63 -15.22
CA GLY A 70 -1.19 -15.85 -16.37
C GLY A 70 -0.84 -14.59 -17.19
N GLN A 71 -1.39 -13.42 -16.83
CA GLN A 71 -1.00 -12.11 -17.37
C GLN A 71 -0.30 -11.23 -16.34
N GLU A 72 -0.55 -11.47 -15.05
CA GLU A 72 0.07 -10.79 -13.92
C GLU A 72 0.83 -11.78 -13.02
N ILE A 73 1.68 -11.27 -12.13
CA ILE A 73 2.40 -12.09 -11.15
C ILE A 73 1.49 -12.33 -9.94
N TRP A 74 1.41 -13.59 -9.51
CA TRP A 74 0.64 -14.02 -8.34
C TRP A 74 1.58 -14.65 -7.31
N VAL A 75 1.36 -14.36 -6.03
CA VAL A 75 2.11 -14.90 -4.90
C VAL A 75 1.09 -15.52 -3.94
N LEU A 76 1.21 -16.83 -3.70
CA LEU A 76 0.31 -17.59 -2.81
C LEU A 76 -1.19 -17.44 -3.12
N GLY A 77 -1.55 -17.24 -4.39
CA GLY A 77 -2.94 -17.06 -4.80
C GLY A 77 -3.46 -15.62 -4.71
N VAL A 78 -2.59 -14.66 -4.39
CA VAL A 78 -2.90 -13.22 -4.35
C VAL A 78 -2.13 -12.49 -5.46
N PRO A 79 -2.74 -11.54 -6.19
CA PRO A 79 -2.02 -10.71 -7.15
C PRO A 79 -0.90 -9.88 -6.49
N LEU A 80 0.30 -9.88 -7.07
CA LEU A 80 1.45 -9.16 -6.51
C LEU A 80 1.18 -7.65 -6.36
N PHE A 81 0.45 -7.06 -7.32
CA PHE A 81 0.17 -5.63 -7.33
C PHE A 81 -0.64 -5.20 -6.11
N ASP A 82 -1.46 -6.09 -5.57
CA ASP A 82 -2.32 -5.80 -4.44
C ASP A 82 -1.50 -5.76 -3.15
N SER A 83 -0.80 -6.84 -2.82
CA SER A 83 0.04 -6.91 -1.63
C SER A 83 1.19 -5.88 -1.62
N ILE A 84 1.75 -5.52 -2.78
CA ILE A 84 2.78 -4.47 -2.86
C ILE A 84 2.21 -3.06 -2.69
N SER A 85 0.91 -2.86 -2.92
CA SER A 85 0.25 -1.57 -2.72
C SER A 85 0.22 -1.18 -1.25
N TYR A 86 0.06 -2.15 -0.35
CA TYR A 86 0.20 -1.94 1.09
C TYR A 86 1.51 -1.24 1.47
N THR A 87 2.62 -1.53 0.78
CA THR A 87 3.91 -0.90 1.10
C THR A 87 3.91 0.60 0.86
N PHE A 88 3.52 1.06 -0.34
CA PHE A 88 3.55 2.50 -0.63
C PHE A 88 2.40 3.26 0.03
N LEU A 89 1.25 2.60 0.27
CA LEU A 89 0.15 3.19 1.05
C LEU A 89 0.54 3.36 2.51
N ALA A 90 1.14 2.34 3.14
CA ALA A 90 1.65 2.45 4.51
C ALA A 90 2.72 3.54 4.62
N PHE A 91 3.60 3.67 3.61
CA PHE A 91 4.59 4.74 3.57
C PHE A 91 3.94 6.13 3.45
N ALA A 92 2.93 6.28 2.59
CA ALA A 92 2.20 7.53 2.44
C ALA A 92 1.49 7.91 3.75
N SER A 93 0.77 6.97 4.37
CA SER A 93 0.12 7.12 5.68
C SER A 93 1.11 7.53 6.77
N TYR A 94 2.27 6.88 6.82
CA TYR A 94 3.35 7.23 7.75
C TYR A 94 3.89 8.64 7.50
N THR A 95 4.12 9.02 6.24
CA THR A 95 4.65 10.33 5.87
C THR A 95 3.66 11.44 6.22
N VAL A 96 2.36 11.23 5.99
CA VAL A 96 1.31 12.18 6.41
C VAL A 96 1.25 12.29 7.94
N ALA A 97 1.32 11.17 8.65
CA ALA A 97 1.39 11.18 10.11
C ALA A 97 2.61 11.95 10.65
N LEU A 98 3.78 11.79 10.01
CA LEU A 98 4.98 12.54 10.33
C LEU A 98 4.79 14.05 10.10
N ILE A 99 4.22 14.45 8.96
CA ILE A 99 3.97 15.87 8.65
C ILE A 99 3.07 16.51 9.71
N LEU A 100 2.05 15.79 10.19
CA LEU A 100 1.10 16.30 11.19
C LEU A 100 1.65 16.31 12.62
N CYS A 101 2.61 15.44 12.94
CA CYS A 101 3.20 15.33 14.27
C CYS A 101 4.52 16.08 14.43
N SER A 102 5.19 16.42 13.34
CA SER A 102 6.52 17.04 13.36
C SER A 102 6.42 18.56 13.23
N PRO A 103 7.33 19.31 13.89
CA PRO A 103 7.43 20.74 13.64
C PRO A 103 7.79 21.01 12.18
N LEU A 104 7.17 22.03 11.60
CA LEU A 104 7.41 22.45 10.22
C LEU A 104 8.28 23.70 10.22
N TYR A 105 9.44 23.61 9.58
CA TYR A 105 10.25 24.79 9.27
C TYR A 105 9.77 25.42 7.98
N ARG A 106 9.46 26.73 8.03
CA ARG A 106 9.07 27.50 6.85
C ARG A 106 9.98 28.70 6.68
N ARG A 107 10.66 28.78 5.53
CA ARG A 107 11.40 29.97 5.08
C ARG A 107 10.95 30.36 3.68
N GLY A 108 9.99 31.30 3.60
CA GLY A 108 9.40 31.71 2.33
C GLY A 108 8.63 30.57 1.66
N ARG A 109 9.14 30.09 0.51
CA ARG A 109 8.62 28.92 -0.22
C ARG A 109 9.27 27.59 0.19
N ASP A 110 10.31 27.62 1.03
CA ASP A 110 10.96 26.42 1.57
C ASP A 110 10.16 25.91 2.78
N LEU A 111 9.55 24.73 2.64
CA LEU A 111 8.82 24.03 3.69
C LEU A 111 9.54 22.71 3.96
N ARG A 112 10.03 22.53 5.18
CA ARG A 112 10.73 21.31 5.60
C ARG A 112 10.08 20.73 6.83
N VAL A 113 9.91 19.42 6.81
CA VAL A 113 9.53 18.66 8.00
C VAL A 113 10.79 18.52 8.85
N LEU A 114 10.75 18.98 10.10
CA LEU A 114 11.84 18.79 11.04
C LEU A 114 11.58 17.50 11.82
N ASP A 115 11.96 16.36 11.23
CA ASP A 115 11.74 15.06 11.81
C ASP A 115 12.99 14.52 12.52
N THR A 116 12.91 14.46 13.84
CA THR A 116 13.95 13.86 14.68
C THR A 116 13.66 12.36 14.86
N TRP A 117 14.70 11.54 15.12
CA TRP A 117 14.55 10.12 15.47
C TRP A 117 13.49 9.85 16.55
N GLY A 118 13.43 10.69 17.59
CA GLY A 118 12.43 10.55 18.65
C GLY A 118 10.98 10.78 18.19
N ILE A 119 10.77 11.63 17.17
CA ILE A 119 9.43 11.84 16.59
C ILE A 119 9.09 10.68 15.66
N ARG A 120 10.05 10.24 14.83
CA ARG A 120 9.87 9.11 13.90
C ARG A 120 9.46 7.80 14.59
N GLN A 121 9.95 7.59 15.81
CA GLN A 121 9.66 6.43 16.66
C GLN A 121 8.55 6.69 17.68
N SER A 122 7.91 7.86 17.64
CA SER A 122 6.86 8.19 18.59
C SER A 122 5.63 7.30 18.38
N PRO A 123 5.05 6.72 19.44
CA PRO A 123 3.82 5.95 19.33
C PRO A 123 2.68 6.73 18.69
N ARG A 124 2.64 8.06 18.91
CA ARG A 124 1.63 8.94 18.30
C ARG A 124 1.69 8.91 16.77
N VAL A 125 2.89 8.97 16.19
CA VAL A 125 3.08 8.91 14.73
C VAL A 125 2.63 7.56 14.20
N TRP A 126 3.00 6.48 14.90
CA TRP A 126 2.67 5.12 14.46
C TRP A 126 1.17 4.84 14.53
N LEU A 127 0.51 5.30 15.59
CA LEU A 127 -0.95 5.21 15.73
C LEU A 127 -1.68 6.03 14.65
N MET A 128 -1.20 7.24 14.36
CA MET A 128 -1.77 8.04 13.26
C MET A 128 -1.53 7.40 11.89
N ALA A 129 -0.36 6.83 11.67
CA ALA A 129 -0.05 6.13 10.42
C ALA A 129 -0.96 4.90 10.24
N ALA A 130 -1.17 4.12 11.29
CA ALA A 130 -2.10 3.00 11.29
C ALA A 130 -3.54 3.47 11.02
N LEU A 131 -3.98 4.55 11.68
CA LEU A 131 -5.30 5.13 11.45
C LEU A 131 -5.49 5.56 9.99
N PHE A 132 -4.51 6.26 9.41
CA PHE A 132 -4.58 6.69 8.01
C PHE A 132 -4.56 5.52 7.04
N MET A 133 -3.80 4.46 7.34
CA MET A 133 -3.82 3.24 6.55
C MET A 133 -5.23 2.64 6.53
N VAL A 134 -5.86 2.48 7.69
CA VAL A 134 -7.24 1.96 7.77
C VAL A 134 -8.24 2.88 7.07
N MET A 135 -8.07 4.20 7.16
CA MET A 135 -8.92 5.17 6.44
C MET A 135 -8.78 5.04 4.92
N VAL A 136 -7.59 4.75 4.40
CA VAL A 136 -7.39 4.48 2.98
C VAL A 136 -8.17 3.24 2.57
N ASP A 137 -8.01 2.12 3.29
CA ASP A 137 -8.70 0.86 2.96
C ASP A 137 -10.23 1.01 3.05
N MET A 138 -10.73 1.71 4.08
CA MET A 138 -12.16 2.03 4.22
C MET A 138 -12.76 2.77 3.01
N VAL A 139 -11.94 3.47 2.22
CA VAL A 139 -12.38 4.18 1.01
C VAL A 139 -12.07 3.36 -0.25
N VAL A 140 -10.88 2.76 -0.33
CA VAL A 140 -10.42 2.06 -1.53
C VAL A 140 -11.17 0.76 -1.76
N ASP A 141 -11.46 -0.01 -0.70
CA ASP A 141 -12.10 -1.33 -0.83
C ASP A 141 -13.55 -1.24 -1.34
N PRO A 142 -14.42 -0.36 -0.82
CA PRO A 142 -15.76 -0.22 -1.38
C PRO A 142 -15.75 0.31 -2.82
N LEU A 143 -14.77 1.16 -3.16
CA LEU A 143 -14.64 1.71 -4.50
C LEU A 143 -14.13 0.68 -5.51
N SER A 144 -13.27 -0.24 -5.10
CA SER A 144 -12.74 -1.28 -5.98
C SER A 144 -13.81 -2.29 -6.41
N VAL A 145 -14.85 -2.50 -5.59
CA VAL A 145 -16.05 -3.29 -5.95
C VAL A 145 -16.87 -2.67 -7.08
N LEU A 146 -16.78 -1.35 -7.30
CA LEU A 146 -17.48 -0.67 -8.39
C LEU A 146 -16.95 -1.06 -9.78
N GLY A 147 -15.87 -1.85 -9.83
CA GLY A 147 -15.43 -2.54 -11.02
C GLY A 147 -15.06 -1.58 -12.15
N GLU A 148 -15.81 -1.63 -13.24
CA GLU A 148 -15.58 -0.80 -14.44
C GLU A 148 -15.70 0.70 -14.21
N ARG A 149 -16.30 1.14 -13.09
CA ARG A 149 -16.41 2.57 -12.74
C ARG A 149 -15.19 3.07 -11.96
N TRP A 150 -14.28 2.20 -11.58
CA TRP A 150 -13.06 2.52 -10.86
C TRP A 150 -11.83 2.21 -11.71
N PHE A 151 -10.75 2.98 -11.52
CA PHE A 151 -9.56 2.86 -12.37
C PHE A 151 -8.84 1.51 -12.24
N LEU A 152 -9.11 0.75 -11.18
CA LEU A 152 -8.57 -0.60 -11.01
C LEU A 152 -9.31 -1.65 -11.87
N GLY A 153 -10.51 -1.35 -12.36
CA GLY A 153 -11.39 -2.32 -13.00
C GLY A 153 -11.96 -3.35 -12.00
N ARG A 154 -12.58 -4.42 -12.52
CA ARG A 154 -13.06 -5.54 -11.68
C ARG A 154 -11.89 -6.43 -11.28
N ILE A 155 -11.51 -6.38 -10.01
CA ILE A 155 -10.35 -7.11 -9.48
C ILE A 155 -10.73 -8.27 -8.55
N PHE A 156 -11.78 -8.12 -7.75
CA PHE A 156 -12.30 -9.15 -6.86
C PHE A 156 -13.80 -8.94 -6.62
N TRP A 157 -14.43 -9.92 -5.99
CA TRP A 157 -15.82 -9.85 -5.51
C TRP A 157 -15.92 -10.46 -4.11
N TYR A 158 -16.77 -9.88 -3.27
CA TYR A 158 -17.08 -10.40 -1.93
C TYR A 158 -18.19 -11.44 -2.01
N ASP A 159 -18.15 -12.45 -1.13
CA ASP A 159 -19.29 -13.34 -0.96
C ASP A 159 -20.55 -12.55 -0.54
N PRO A 160 -21.73 -12.90 -1.07
CA PRO A 160 -22.97 -12.27 -0.63
C PRO A 160 -23.13 -12.48 0.89
N PRO A 161 -23.60 -11.47 1.64
CA PRO A 161 -24.01 -11.72 3.02
C PRO A 161 -25.11 -12.78 3.01
N GLY A 162 -24.88 -13.86 3.76
CA GLY A 162 -25.86 -14.94 3.96
C GLY A 162 -27.09 -14.49 4.73
#